data_AF-A0AAJ1NFM7-F1
#
_entry.id   AF-A0AAJ1NFM7-F1
#
_cell.length_a   1.000
_cell.length_b   1.000
_cell.length_c   1.000
_cell.angle_alpha   90.00
_cell.angle_beta   90.00
_cell.angle_gamma   90.00
#
_symmetry.space_group_name_H-M   'P 1'
#
loop_
_entity.id
_entity.type
_entity.pdbx_description
1 polymer ?
#
loop_
_entity_poly.entity_id
_entity_poly.type
_entity_poly.pdbx_seq_one_letter_code
_entity_poly.pdbx_strand_id
1 'polypeptide(L)'
;MKYKLYDTIQLITNKYVPIGVLKGTFGIIVEIYDEDNFEIEFIQNDAYPTGKVFPVKKEEIMLVDSSIIKSDLERYVKGNIQQNSKL
;
A
#
# COMPACT_ATOMS: atom_id res chain seq x y z
N MET A 1 -2.21 -2.77 17.89
CA MET A 1 -2.46 -2.56 16.45
C MET A 1 -1.13 -2.37 15.73
N LYS A 2 -0.79 -3.26 14.78
CA LYS A 2 0.49 -3.24 14.07
C LYS A 2 0.45 -2.37 12.80
N TYR A 3 -0.72 -2.26 12.16
CA TYR A 3 -0.94 -1.54 10.90
C TYR A 3 -1.69 -0.22 11.12
N LYS A 4 -1.38 0.78 10.29
CA LYS A 4 -1.97 2.12 10.26
C LYS A 4 -2.22 2.56 8.82
N LEU A 5 -3.11 3.54 8.66
CA LEU A 5 -3.29 4.21 7.37
C LEU A 5 -1.94 4.77 6.89
N TYR A 6 -1.70 4.60 5.60
CA TYR A 6 -0.48 4.97 4.90
C TYR A 6 0.78 4.18 5.27
N ASP A 7 0.65 3.13 6.07
CA ASP A 7 1.73 2.17 6.22
C ASP A 7 2.06 1.56 4.85
N THR A 8 3.36 1.45 4.59
CA THR A 8 3.81 0.78 3.39
C THR A 8 3.99 -0.70 3.65
N ILE A 9 3.53 -1.48 2.69
CA ILE A 9 3.56 -2.94 2.75
C ILE A 9 4.19 -3.52 1.50
N GLN A 10 4.51 -4.80 1.59
CA GLN A 10 4.89 -5.62 0.45
C GLN A 10 3.96 -6.84 0.36
N LEU A 11 3.47 -7.11 -0.84
CA LEU A 11 2.64 -8.29 -1.12
C LEU A 11 3.50 -9.56 -1.05
N ILE A 12 3.08 -10.57 -0.27
CA ILE A 12 3.82 -11.83 -0.10
C ILE A 12 3.17 -13.04 -0.79
N THR A 13 2.06 -12.81 -1.50
CA THR A 13 1.27 -13.82 -2.23
C THR A 13 1.26 -13.58 -3.75
N ASN A 14 0.98 -14.64 -4.53
CA ASN A 14 0.82 -14.57 -6.00
C ASN A 14 -0.66 -14.40 -6.44
N LYS A 15 -1.60 -14.31 -5.50
CA LYS A 15 -3.05 -14.24 -5.77
C LYS A 15 -3.45 -13.12 -6.75
N TYR A 16 -2.70 -12.03 -6.76
CA TYR A 16 -3.01 -10.83 -7.55
C TYR A 16 -2.29 -10.79 -8.91
N VAL A 17 -1.55 -11.85 -9.30
CA VAL A 17 -0.91 -11.95 -10.62
C VAL A 17 -1.92 -11.81 -11.78
N PRO A 18 -3.15 -12.37 -11.74
CA PRO A 18 -4.13 -12.20 -12.82
C PRO A 18 -4.53 -10.74 -13.11
N ILE A 19 -4.32 -9.83 -12.16
CA ILE A 19 -4.58 -8.39 -12.31
C ILE A 19 -3.29 -7.57 -12.50
N GLY A 20 -2.16 -8.24 -12.73
CA GLY A 20 -0.88 -7.60 -13.02
C GLY A 20 -0.06 -7.20 -11.79
N VAL A 21 -0.44 -7.64 -10.58
CA VAL A 21 0.31 -7.34 -9.35
C VAL A 21 1.13 -8.55 -8.95
N LEU A 22 2.46 -8.40 -8.95
CA LEU A 22 3.38 -9.49 -8.66
C LEU A 22 3.64 -9.60 -7.15
N LYS A 23 3.98 -10.81 -6.68
CA LYS A 23 4.56 -10.96 -5.34
C LYS A 23 5.81 -10.09 -5.23
N GLY A 24 5.95 -9.41 -4.10
CA GLY A 24 7.01 -8.43 -3.86
C GLY A 24 6.64 -7.00 -4.25
N THR A 25 5.53 -6.79 -4.95
CA THR A 25 5.02 -5.44 -5.23
C THR A 25 4.70 -4.71 -3.93
N PHE A 26 5.13 -3.45 -3.85
CA PHE A 26 4.81 -2.58 -2.73
C PHE A 26 3.41 -1.99 -2.89
N GLY A 27 2.79 -1.66 -1.76
CA GLY A 27 1.50 -0.96 -1.73
C GLY A 27 1.36 -0.14 -0.47
N ILE A 28 0.34 0.71 -0.45
CA ILE A 28 0.02 1.58 0.67
C ILE A 28 -1.37 1.20 1.19
N ILE A 29 -1.52 1.09 2.50
CA ILE A 29 -2.83 0.95 3.12
C ILE A 29 -3.57 2.28 3.01
N VAL A 30 -4.68 2.29 2.26
CA VAL A 30 -5.52 3.48 2.07
C VAL A 30 -6.82 3.43 2.88
N GLU A 31 -7.25 2.23 3.27
CA GLU A 31 -8.37 2.01 4.21
C GLU A 31 -8.11 0.78 5.11
N ILE A 32 -8.64 0.79 6.33
CA ILE A 32 -8.61 -0.34 7.27
C ILE A 32 -10.06 -0.67 7.61
N TYR A 33 -10.57 -1.81 7.12
CA TYR A 33 -11.93 -2.24 7.43
C TYR A 33 -12.00 -2.87 8.83
N ASP A 34 -11.02 -3.72 9.15
CA ASP A 34 -10.87 -4.37 10.47
C ASP A 34 -9.39 -4.76 10.73
N GLU A 35 -9.13 -5.59 11.74
CA GLU A 35 -7.76 -5.97 12.12
C GLU A 35 -7.03 -6.86 11.10
N ASP A 36 -7.75 -7.46 10.16
CA ASP A 36 -7.24 -8.45 9.20
C ASP A 36 -7.51 -8.07 7.73
N ASN A 37 -8.37 -7.09 7.45
CA ASN A 37 -8.77 -6.68 6.09
C ASN A 37 -8.44 -5.20 5.81
N PHE A 38 -7.75 -4.97 4.70
CA PHE A 38 -7.27 -3.65 4.28
C PHE A 38 -7.66 -3.35 2.85
N GLU A 39 -7.78 -2.07 2.53
CA GLU A 39 -7.77 -1.60 1.15
C GLU A 39 -6.37 -1.07 0.81
N ILE A 40 -5.80 -1.58 -0.28
CA ILE A 40 -4.43 -1.32 -0.68
C ILE A 40 -4.38 -0.76 -2.08
N GLU A 41 -3.66 0.35 -2.23
CA GLU A 41 -3.22 0.85 -3.52
C GLU A 41 -1.81 0.32 -3.81
N PHE A 42 -1.67 -0.49 -4.86
CA PHE A 42 -0.37 -1.03 -5.26
C PHE A 42 0.42 0.00 -6.06
N ILE A 43 1.75 -0.13 -6.01
CA ILE A 43 2.69 0.77 -6.68
C ILE A 43 3.32 -0.01 -7.83
N GLN A 44 3.19 0.51 -9.05
CA GLN A 44 3.81 -0.09 -10.23
C GLN A 44 5.32 0.22 -10.29
N ASN A 45 6.02 -0.45 -11.20
CA ASN A 45 7.48 -0.44 -11.32
C ASN A 45 8.11 0.95 -11.55
N ASP A 46 7.31 1.94 -11.92
CA ASP A 46 7.68 3.35 -12.12
C ASP A 46 7.44 4.22 -10.88
N ALA A 47 7.13 3.60 -9.73
CA ALA A 47 6.74 4.25 -8.48
C ALA A 47 5.42 5.03 -8.54
N TYR A 48 4.61 4.82 -9.59
CA TYR A 48 3.27 5.38 -9.65
C TYR A 48 2.24 4.44 -9.02
N PRO A 49 1.32 4.97 -8.19
CA PRO A 49 0.18 4.21 -7.71
C PRO A 49 -0.66 3.70 -8.89
N THR A 50 -1.27 2.54 -8.74
CA THR A 50 -2.12 1.95 -9.77
C THR A 50 -3.38 2.77 -10.08
N GLY A 51 -3.75 3.75 -9.24
CA GLY A 51 -5.03 4.46 -9.31
C GLY A 51 -6.23 3.53 -9.09
N LYS A 52 -5.95 2.31 -8.60
CA LYS A 52 -6.88 1.24 -8.30
C LYS A 52 -6.51 0.68 -6.96
N VAL A 53 -7.54 0.38 -6.19
CA VAL A 53 -7.44 -0.16 -4.84
C VAL A 53 -7.97 -1.58 -4.82
N PHE A 54 -7.41 -2.41 -3.95
CA PHE A 54 -7.75 -3.82 -3.83
C PHE A 54 -7.94 -4.21 -2.38
N PRO A 55 -8.95 -5.04 -2.07
CA PRO A 55 -9.07 -5.65 -0.75
C PRO A 55 -7.98 -6.71 -0.58
N VAL A 56 -7.23 -6.61 0.50
CA VAL A 56 -6.10 -7.48 0.82
C VAL A 56 -6.15 -7.88 2.28
N LYS A 57 -5.86 -9.15 2.55
CA LYS A 57 -5.79 -9.66 3.92
C LYS A 57 -4.41 -9.50 4.53
N LYS A 58 -4.36 -9.41 5.84
CA LYS A 58 -3.14 -9.32 6.64
C LYS A 58 -2.12 -10.41 6.37
N GLU A 59 -2.57 -11.65 6.21
CA GLU A 59 -1.68 -12.78 5.90
C GLU A 59 -1.06 -12.70 4.49
N GLU A 60 -1.53 -11.78 3.65
CA GLU A 60 -1.07 -11.59 2.27
C GLU A 60 -0.01 -10.48 2.16
N ILE A 61 0.28 -9.78 3.26
CA ILE A 61 1.19 -8.62 3.27
C ILE A 61 2.17 -8.64 4.44
N MET A 62 3.28 -7.92 4.28
CA MET A 62 4.17 -7.58 5.38
C MET A 62 4.43 -6.07 5.42
N LEU A 63 4.58 -5.52 6.62
CA LEU A 63 5.02 -4.12 6.79
C LEU A 63 6.45 -3.96 6.30
N VAL A 64 6.70 -2.83 5.65
CA VAL A 64 8.02 -2.43 5.16
C VAL A 64 8.31 -1.03 5.67
N ASP A 65 9.57 -0.79 6.04
CA ASP A 65 10.04 0.55 6.35
C ASP A 65 9.96 1.43 5.10
N SER A 66 9.16 2.49 5.17
CA SER A 66 8.92 3.38 4.03
C SER A 66 10.18 4.11 3.57
N SER A 67 11.21 4.21 4.42
CA SER A 67 12.52 4.77 4.04
C SER A 67 13.30 3.93 3.03
N ILE A 68 12.91 2.65 2.85
CA ILE A 68 13.52 1.73 1.88
C ILE A 68 13.00 2.01 0.46
N ILE A 69 11.90 2.75 0.34
CA ILE A 69 11.15 2.91 -0.90
C ILE A 69 11.43 4.30 -1.45
N LYS A 70 11.69 4.39 -2.77
CA LYS A 70 12.21 5.60 -3.43
C LYS A 70 11.42 6.85 -3.07
N SER A 71 12.12 7.99 -3.03
CA SER A 71 11.67 9.35 -2.71
C SER A 71 10.33 9.78 -3.31
N ASP A 72 9.90 9.16 -4.41
CA ASP A 72 8.66 9.49 -5.10
C ASP A 72 7.44 8.91 -4.38
N LEU A 73 7.59 7.79 -3.65
CA LEU A 73 6.54 7.27 -2.78
C LEU A 73 6.33 8.12 -1.55
N GLU A 74 7.42 8.64 -0.98
CA GLU A 74 7.32 9.61 0.13
C GLU A 74 6.51 10.84 -0.27
N ARG A 75 6.65 11.33 -1.51
CA ARG A 75 5.87 12.47 -2.02
C ARG A 75 4.39 12.14 -2.13
N TYR A 76 4.04 10.95 -2.60
CA TYR A 76 2.65 10.51 -2.68
C TYR A 76 2.02 10.40 -1.29
N VAL A 77 2.71 9.77 -0.34
CA VAL A 77 2.26 9.64 1.05
C VAL A 77 2.12 11.03 1.71
N LYS A 78 3.12 11.90 1.58
CA LYS A 78 3.07 13.27 2.13
C LYS A 78 1.95 14.12 1.51
N GLY A 79 1.71 13.97 0.21
CA GLY A 79 0.65 14.68 -0.51
C GLY A 79 -0.75 14.29 -0.02
N ASN A 80 -1.01 13.00 0.16
CA ASN A 80 -2.31 12.51 0.63
C ASN A 80 -2.54 12.76 2.13
N ILE A 81 -1.49 12.66 2.97
CA ILE A 81 -1.59 13.04 4.39
C ILE A 81 -1.93 14.53 4.53
N GLN A 82 -1.30 15.42 3.75
CA GLN A 82 -1.57 16.86 3.83
C GLN A 82 -3.00 17.23 3.43
N GLN A 83 -3.59 16.55 2.43
CA GLN A 83 -4.96 16.82 2.01
C GLN A 83 -5.98 16.42 3.08
N ASN A 84 -5.79 15.31 3.79
CA ASN A 84 -6.71 14.85 4.83
C ASN A 84 -6.53 15.57 6.18
N SER A 85 -5.42 16.30 6.39
CA SER A 85 -5.22 17.14 7.58
C SER A 85 -5.80 18.56 7.49
N LYS A 86 -6.52 18.89 6.40
CA LYS A 86 -7.18 20.20 6.17
C LYS A 86 -8.71 20.15 6.26
N LEU A 87 -9.29 19.03 6.70
CA LEU A 87 -10.72 18.87 6.96
C LEU A 87 -11.01 18.84 8.46
#